data_AF-A0A508BDX0-F1
#
_entry.id   AF-A0A508BDX0-F1
#
_cell.length_a   1.000
_cell.length_b   1.000
_cell.length_c   1.000
_cell.angle_alpha   90.00
_cell.angle_beta   90.00
_cell.angle_gamma   90.00
#
_symmetry.space_group_name_H-M   'P 1'
#
loop_
_entity.id
_entity.type
_entity.pdbx_description
1 polymer ?
#
loop_
_entity_poly.entity_id
_entity_poly.type
_entity_poly.pdbx_seq_one_letter_code
_entity_poly.pdbx_strand_id
1 'polypeptide(L)'
;MGHKVSVEVSPVVRQDDKTSYIAVKLTRASDDASIDAVNASSYSSKDNKLSISDYLGAAPFRAGTGASLVKLLDTGSGRVWSAINGSGLLLELAPGEDMTSYLSFGKVDTDTVTVMVPMAGFTTVSVLDANDAKKAKIDLSIAQAALKQSSHAVPELAEPVAIERYTRALDDSTSTHAGGKDITVTLASDVTFASDSADLAPGAEAQLQIVATQLGQHPDGGTLTIVGHTDDIQDDAYNQTLSEKRANAVKTRLEQLTKLDKWKTSVSGKGESQPKIKDTTDQARAANRRVEITLTPTGGTTPKGSGTATPTSSGGGGKLPDPKGPVAKGSEGVTLTTKGLNTQGDVTITLDQVTRKGGYLLGTVTCTVKDGSTGAPLHPLLDDPETALTNQRSESGALSTINASDGLTLLSNGERIFPADYNDADVDHHLPLTELRLVDNLKTGATTICVVWPDPGGDTITLDHPEGKYSTPNTAYRLTDIPIKNS
;
A
#
# COMPACT_ATOMS: atom_id res chain seq x y z
N MET A 1 -25.70 6.13 -12.06
CA MET A 1 -26.41 4.88 -12.31
C MET A 1 -25.97 3.86 -11.28
N GLY A 2 -26.87 3.04 -10.75
CA GLY A 2 -26.57 2.10 -9.67
C GLY A 2 -26.81 2.67 -8.27
N HIS A 3 -26.33 1.96 -7.25
CA HIS A 3 -26.49 2.38 -5.85
C HIS A 3 -25.67 3.64 -5.55
N LYS A 4 -26.29 4.61 -4.88
CA LYS A 4 -25.63 5.84 -4.41
C LYS A 4 -25.53 5.76 -2.89
N VAL A 5 -24.31 5.72 -2.37
CA VAL A 5 -24.04 5.68 -0.93
C VAL A 5 -23.28 6.93 -0.54
N SER A 6 -23.79 7.67 0.45
CA SER A 6 -23.03 8.73 1.12
C SER A 6 -22.44 8.19 2.42
N VAL A 7 -21.22 8.63 2.72
CA VAL A 7 -20.54 8.31 3.98
C VAL A 7 -20.30 9.59 4.77
N GLU A 8 -20.73 9.60 6.01
CA GLU A 8 -20.46 10.67 6.98
C GLU A 8 -19.62 10.07 8.12
N VAL A 9 -18.52 10.74 8.47
CA VAL A 9 -17.65 10.33 9.58
C VAL A 9 -17.66 11.38 10.68
N SER A 10 -17.78 10.94 11.93
CA SER A 10 -17.71 11.84 13.08
C SER A 10 -16.26 12.26 13.36
N PRO A 11 -16.05 13.28 14.23
CA PRO A 11 -14.79 13.39 14.95
C PRO A 11 -14.41 12.08 15.63
N VAL A 12 -13.11 11.84 15.79
CA VAL A 12 -12.61 10.79 16.67
C VAL A 12 -12.77 11.28 18.11
N VAL A 13 -13.23 10.42 19.01
CA VAL A 13 -13.40 10.77 20.42
C VAL A 13 -12.59 9.83 21.28
N ARG A 14 -11.64 10.39 22.03
CA ARG A 14 -10.91 9.68 23.09
C ARG A 14 -11.82 9.49 24.28
N GLN A 15 -12.14 8.23 24.57
CA GLN A 15 -12.88 7.90 25.79
C GLN A 15 -11.97 7.97 27.01
N ASP A 16 -10.79 7.39 26.90
CA ASP A 16 -9.80 7.26 27.96
C ASP A 16 -8.37 7.28 27.38
N ASP A 17 -7.39 6.89 28.18
CA ASP A 17 -5.98 6.84 27.77
C ASP A 17 -5.64 5.65 26.87
N LYS A 18 -6.61 4.80 26.54
CA LYS A 18 -6.41 3.57 25.75
C LYS A 18 -7.29 3.48 24.51
N THR A 19 -8.48 4.09 24.53
CA THR A 19 -9.51 3.82 23.53
C THR A 19 -10.07 5.09 22.91
N SER A 20 -10.19 5.06 21.59
CA SER A 20 -10.83 6.12 20.81
C SER A 20 -11.96 5.54 19.96
N TYR A 21 -12.96 6.35 19.64
CA TYR A 21 -14.14 5.93 18.89
C TYR A 21 -14.41 6.85 17.72
N ILE A 22 -14.97 6.30 16.65
CA ILE A 22 -15.52 7.07 15.53
C ILE A 22 -16.84 6.44 15.10
N ALA A 23 -17.77 7.26 14.64
CA ALA A 23 -19.00 6.81 13.99
C ALA A 23 -18.85 6.98 12.47
N VAL A 24 -19.16 5.92 11.72
CA VAL A 24 -19.22 5.90 10.26
C VAL A 24 -20.67 5.66 9.88
N LYS A 25 -21.36 6.71 9.44
CA LYS A 25 -22.74 6.62 8.98
C LYS A 25 -22.75 6.41 7.47
N LEU A 26 -23.47 5.38 7.05
CA LEU A 26 -23.67 5.01 5.65
C LEU A 26 -25.13 5.26 5.31
N THR A 27 -25.41 5.95 4.21
CA THR A 27 -26.78 6.18 3.74
C THR A 27 -26.89 5.82 2.28
N ARG A 28 -27.77 4.87 1.96
CA ARG A 28 -28.08 4.52 0.57
C ARG A 28 -29.26 5.38 0.13
N ALA A 29 -29.09 6.15 -0.94
CA ALA A 29 -30.21 6.90 -1.52
C ALA A 29 -31.34 5.95 -1.97
N SER A 30 -32.57 6.46 -2.01
CA SER A 30 -33.68 5.75 -2.64
C SER A 30 -33.34 5.44 -4.10
N ASP A 31 -33.86 4.31 -4.58
CA ASP A 31 -33.72 3.94 -5.97
C ASP A 31 -34.39 4.99 -6.87
N ASP A 32 -33.73 5.33 -7.97
CA ASP A 32 -34.28 6.15 -9.03
C ASP A 32 -34.48 5.30 -10.30
N ALA A 33 -35.13 5.86 -11.33
CA ALA A 33 -35.42 5.15 -12.58
C ALA A 33 -34.17 4.56 -13.26
N SER A 34 -32.97 5.02 -12.89
CA SER A 34 -31.73 4.47 -13.41
C SER A 34 -31.39 3.09 -12.83
N ILE A 35 -31.96 2.67 -11.69
CA ILE A 35 -31.70 1.33 -11.13
C ILE A 35 -32.26 0.20 -12.00
N ASP A 36 -33.43 0.42 -12.60
CA ASP A 36 -34.13 -0.57 -13.44
C ASP A 36 -33.35 -0.83 -14.74
N ALA A 37 -32.73 0.22 -15.30
CA ALA A 37 -31.95 0.13 -16.52
C ALA A 37 -30.65 -0.67 -16.35
N VAL A 38 -30.15 -0.77 -15.12
CA VAL A 38 -28.78 -1.26 -14.86
C VAL A 38 -28.75 -2.61 -14.15
N ASN A 39 -29.89 -3.07 -13.63
CA ASN A 39 -30.04 -4.33 -12.90
C ASN A 39 -28.80 -4.58 -12.01
N ALA A 40 -28.46 -3.58 -11.19
CA ALA A 40 -27.23 -3.50 -10.40
C ALA A 40 -27.26 -4.59 -9.32
N SER A 41 -26.84 -5.79 -9.70
CA SER A 41 -26.90 -6.98 -8.84
C SER A 41 -25.52 -7.38 -8.35
N SER A 42 -24.53 -6.48 -8.37
CA SER A 42 -23.15 -6.85 -8.08
C SER A 42 -23.05 -7.46 -6.67
N TYR A 43 -23.86 -6.98 -5.72
CA TYR A 43 -23.93 -7.47 -4.34
C TYR A 43 -25.31 -7.26 -3.68
N SER A 44 -26.40 -7.29 -4.46
CA SER A 44 -27.75 -7.22 -3.89
C SER A 44 -28.08 -8.55 -3.20
N SER A 45 -28.37 -8.55 -1.89
CA SER A 45 -28.93 -9.75 -1.24
C SER A 45 -30.31 -10.07 -1.86
N LYS A 46 -30.89 -11.23 -1.52
CA LYS A 46 -32.19 -11.68 -2.09
C LYS A 46 -33.34 -10.67 -1.92
N ASP A 47 -33.13 -9.63 -1.10
CA ASP A 47 -34.13 -8.62 -0.70
C ASP A 47 -33.80 -7.17 -1.17
N ASN A 48 -33.11 -6.98 -2.30
CA ASN A 48 -32.72 -5.64 -2.84
C ASN A 48 -31.91 -4.76 -1.84
N LYS A 49 -31.08 -5.38 -1.00
CA LYS A 49 -30.15 -4.66 -0.12
C LYS A 49 -28.76 -4.65 -0.71
N LEU A 50 -28.09 -3.50 -0.70
CA LEU A 50 -26.67 -3.40 -1.04
C LEU A 50 -25.83 -3.90 0.12
N SER A 51 -25.06 -4.98 -0.07
CA SER A 51 -24.01 -5.37 0.87
C SER A 51 -22.73 -4.56 0.61
N ILE A 52 -22.32 -3.76 1.60
CA ILE A 52 -21.07 -2.97 1.59
C ILE A 52 -19.97 -3.67 2.40
N SER A 53 -20.31 -4.77 3.08
CA SER A 53 -19.41 -5.50 3.98
C SER A 53 -18.13 -5.96 3.31
N ASP A 54 -18.17 -6.33 2.03
CA ASP A 54 -16.98 -6.81 1.31
C ASP A 54 -15.91 -5.72 1.10
N TYR A 55 -16.29 -4.44 1.21
CA TYR A 55 -15.41 -3.30 0.94
C TYR A 55 -15.01 -2.54 2.21
N LEU A 56 -15.96 -2.36 3.14
CA LEU A 56 -15.72 -1.65 4.39
C LEU A 56 -15.51 -2.59 5.57
N GLY A 57 -15.95 -3.83 5.48
CA GLY A 57 -15.98 -4.76 6.60
C GLY A 57 -14.99 -5.91 6.53
N ALA A 58 -15.04 -6.76 7.54
CA ALA A 58 -14.17 -7.92 7.64
C ALA A 58 -14.47 -8.94 6.51
N ALA A 59 -13.40 -9.44 5.91
CA ALA A 59 -13.43 -10.48 4.87
C ALA A 59 -13.04 -11.85 5.47
N PRO A 60 -13.22 -12.99 4.78
CA PRO A 60 -12.97 -14.34 5.29
C PRO A 60 -11.55 -14.63 5.85
N PHE A 61 -10.61 -13.69 5.69
CA PHE A 61 -9.21 -13.80 6.10
C PHE A 61 -8.74 -12.57 6.90
N ARG A 62 -9.67 -11.85 7.52
CA ARG A 62 -9.39 -10.69 8.37
C ARG A 62 -10.26 -10.71 9.59
N ALA A 63 -9.71 -10.27 10.71
CA ALA A 63 -10.49 -10.05 11.90
C ALA A 63 -11.29 -8.73 11.80
N GLY A 64 -12.29 -8.58 12.65
CA GLY A 64 -13.11 -7.37 12.75
C GLY A 64 -14.59 -7.57 12.43
N THR A 65 -15.34 -6.48 12.49
CA THR A 65 -16.80 -6.44 12.33
C THR A 65 -17.19 -5.01 11.94
N GLY A 66 -18.36 -4.81 11.34
CA GLY A 66 -18.80 -3.48 10.91
C GLY A 66 -17.92 -2.92 9.80
N ALA A 67 -17.63 -1.62 9.85
CA ALA A 67 -16.76 -0.93 8.88
C ALA A 67 -15.27 -0.99 9.27
N SER A 68 -14.77 -2.13 9.76
CA SER A 68 -13.42 -2.27 10.36
C SER A 68 -12.24 -2.03 9.41
N LEU A 69 -12.46 -1.93 8.09
CA LEU A 69 -11.42 -1.56 7.11
C LEU A 69 -11.19 -0.05 7.01
N VAL A 70 -11.99 0.77 7.69
CA VAL A 70 -11.69 2.20 7.86
C VAL A 70 -10.39 2.35 8.65
N LYS A 71 -9.48 3.18 8.15
CA LYS A 71 -8.19 3.46 8.79
C LYS A 71 -8.08 4.91 9.22
N LEU A 72 -7.37 5.14 10.31
CA LEU A 72 -6.97 6.48 10.74
C LEU A 72 -5.49 6.66 10.41
N LEU A 73 -5.15 7.71 9.66
CA LEU A 73 -3.80 8.00 9.17
C LEU A 73 -3.28 9.31 9.79
N ASP A 74 -2.23 9.20 10.59
CA ASP A 74 -1.36 10.33 10.93
C ASP A 74 -0.20 10.32 9.92
N THR A 75 -0.49 10.85 8.73
CA THR A 75 0.50 10.97 7.66
C THR A 75 1.70 11.80 8.06
N GLY A 76 1.56 12.77 8.98
CA GLY A 76 2.67 13.64 9.38
C GLY A 76 3.75 12.88 10.15
N SER A 77 3.34 11.92 10.98
CA SER A 77 4.25 11.01 11.70
C SER A 77 4.42 9.65 11.02
N GLY A 78 3.75 9.42 9.88
CA GLY A 78 3.77 8.14 9.16
C GLY A 78 3.20 6.98 9.96
N ARG A 79 2.04 7.18 10.62
CA ARG A 79 1.38 6.16 11.44
C ARG A 79 -0.04 5.86 10.96
N VAL A 80 -0.46 4.61 11.11
CA VAL A 80 -1.83 4.15 10.84
C VAL A 80 -2.39 3.41 12.04
N TRP A 81 -3.66 3.67 12.37
CA TRP A 81 -4.43 2.85 13.31
C TRP A 81 -5.44 1.99 12.54
N SER A 82 -5.48 0.72 12.93
CA SER A 82 -6.50 -0.25 12.54
C SER A 82 -7.63 -0.27 13.56
N ALA A 83 -8.86 -0.54 13.11
CA ALA A 83 -9.99 -0.67 14.02
C ALA A 83 -9.81 -1.95 14.88
N ILE A 84 -9.79 -1.79 16.20
CA ILE A 84 -9.78 -2.90 17.16
C ILE A 84 -11.10 -3.66 17.12
N ASN A 85 -12.21 -2.96 16.92
CA ASN A 85 -13.56 -3.54 16.92
C ASN A 85 -14.50 -2.64 16.11
N GLY A 86 -15.63 -3.20 15.66
CA GLY A 86 -16.66 -2.47 14.96
C GLY A 86 -18.07 -2.99 15.24
N SER A 87 -19.05 -2.10 15.16
CA SER A 87 -20.46 -2.44 15.38
C SER A 87 -21.17 -2.77 14.07
N GLY A 88 -22.04 -3.76 14.13
CA GLY A 88 -22.85 -4.25 13.00
C GLY A 88 -22.20 -5.47 12.34
N LEU A 89 -22.92 -6.59 12.27
CA LEU A 89 -22.38 -7.84 11.73
C LEU A 89 -22.26 -7.81 10.20
N LEU A 90 -23.30 -7.36 9.51
CA LEU A 90 -23.33 -7.16 8.07
C LEU A 90 -23.74 -5.71 7.79
N LEU A 91 -23.03 -5.06 6.87
CA LEU A 91 -23.35 -3.73 6.37
C LEU A 91 -24.25 -3.84 5.14
N GLU A 92 -25.56 -4.01 5.37
CA GLU A 92 -26.56 -4.11 4.30
C GLU A 92 -27.55 -2.94 4.36
N LEU A 93 -27.76 -2.26 3.22
CA LEU A 93 -28.67 -1.11 3.13
C LEU A 93 -29.76 -1.30 2.07
N ALA A 94 -31.03 -1.21 2.48
CA ALA A 94 -32.13 -1.07 1.53
C ALA A 94 -32.18 0.36 0.93
N PRO A 95 -32.93 0.58 -0.17
CA PRO A 95 -33.02 1.91 -0.77
C PRO A 95 -33.65 2.91 0.21
N GLY A 96 -32.99 4.05 0.43
CA GLY A 96 -33.46 5.10 1.34
C GLY A 96 -33.14 4.86 2.82
N GLU A 97 -32.44 3.77 3.15
CA GLU A 97 -32.03 3.48 4.53
C GLU A 97 -30.65 4.05 4.85
N ASP A 98 -30.42 4.23 6.15
CA ASP A 98 -29.12 4.52 6.71
C ASP A 98 -28.77 3.55 7.86
N MET A 99 -27.48 3.42 8.11
CA MET A 99 -26.95 2.69 9.26
C MET A 99 -25.70 3.38 9.76
N THR A 100 -25.36 3.16 11.04
CA THR A 100 -24.10 3.64 11.63
C THR A 100 -23.28 2.46 12.13
N SER A 101 -22.05 2.36 11.65
CA SER A 101 -21.03 1.49 12.23
C SER A 101 -20.12 2.32 13.13
N TYR A 102 -20.12 2.00 14.43
CA TYR A 102 -19.20 2.55 15.39
C TYR A 102 -17.95 1.70 15.41
N LEU A 103 -16.78 2.33 15.38
CA LEU A 103 -15.49 1.65 15.41
C LEU A 103 -14.73 2.12 16.65
N SER A 104 -13.97 1.21 17.27
CA SER A 104 -13.01 1.54 18.30
C SER A 104 -11.59 1.34 17.80
N PHE A 105 -10.72 2.27 18.14
CA PHE A 105 -9.28 2.24 17.91
C PHE A 105 -8.57 2.33 19.26
N GLY A 106 -7.25 2.14 19.25
CA GLY A 106 -6.46 2.49 20.43
C GLY A 106 -6.46 4.00 20.67
N LYS A 107 -5.56 4.46 21.54
CA LYS A 107 -5.42 5.88 21.80
C LYS A 107 -4.92 6.58 20.53
N VAL A 108 -5.73 7.51 20.01
CA VAL A 108 -5.32 8.43 18.96
C VAL A 108 -4.75 9.66 19.64
N ASP A 109 -3.43 9.80 19.59
CA ASP A 109 -2.65 10.78 20.36
C ASP A 109 -2.39 12.08 19.59
N THR A 110 -3.10 12.32 18.49
CA THR A 110 -3.03 13.53 17.66
C THR A 110 -4.26 14.43 17.89
N ASP A 111 -4.18 15.68 17.43
CA ASP A 111 -5.32 16.62 17.46
C ASP A 111 -6.26 16.46 16.25
N THR A 112 -5.72 15.98 15.13
CA THR A 112 -6.48 15.66 13.91
C THR A 112 -5.93 14.39 13.28
N VAL A 113 -6.75 13.73 12.47
CA VAL A 113 -6.35 12.53 11.74
C VAL A 113 -7.05 12.47 10.40
N THR A 114 -6.40 11.90 9.38
CA THR A 114 -7.05 11.59 8.11
C THR A 114 -7.77 10.25 8.24
N VAL A 115 -9.06 10.21 7.99
CA VAL A 115 -9.85 8.98 7.88
C VAL A 115 -9.81 8.54 6.42
N MET A 116 -9.34 7.32 6.18
CA MET A 116 -9.49 6.62 4.90
C MET A 116 -10.70 5.71 5.01
N VAL A 117 -11.68 5.94 4.15
CA VAL A 117 -12.87 5.08 4.03
C VAL A 117 -12.82 4.41 2.67
N PRO A 118 -12.55 3.09 2.59
CA PRO A 118 -12.52 2.37 1.32
C PRO A 118 -13.76 2.65 0.46
N MET A 119 -13.57 2.79 -0.84
CA MET A 119 -14.57 3.20 -1.84
C MET A 119 -15.23 4.59 -1.69
N ALA A 120 -14.93 5.35 -0.63
CA ALA A 120 -15.52 6.67 -0.41
C ALA A 120 -14.50 7.81 -0.46
N GLY A 121 -13.26 7.58 -0.04
CA GLY A 121 -12.17 8.55 -0.11
C GLY A 121 -11.55 8.90 1.24
N PHE A 122 -11.01 10.11 1.31
CA PHE A 122 -10.28 10.61 2.47
C PHE A 122 -10.94 11.86 3.03
N THR A 123 -10.96 11.98 4.36
CA THR A 123 -11.38 13.21 5.02
C THR A 123 -10.60 13.44 6.31
N THR A 124 -10.38 14.70 6.69
CA THR A 124 -9.67 15.02 7.94
C THR A 124 -10.68 15.35 9.03
N VAL A 125 -10.54 14.72 10.18
CA VAL A 125 -11.42 14.94 11.33
C VAL A 125 -10.62 15.36 12.56
N SER A 126 -11.26 16.10 13.46
CA SER A 126 -10.70 16.43 14.77
C SER A 126 -10.72 15.22 15.70
N VAL A 127 -9.79 15.19 16.65
CA VAL A 127 -9.72 14.24 17.75
C VAL A 127 -10.10 14.96 19.04
N LEU A 128 -11.26 14.63 19.60
CA LEU A 128 -11.81 15.26 20.79
C LEU A 128 -11.54 14.42 22.04
N ASP A 129 -11.40 15.07 23.19
CA ASP A 129 -11.55 14.37 24.47
C ASP A 129 -13.04 14.16 24.82
N ALA A 130 -13.31 13.35 25.85
CA ALA A 130 -14.67 13.04 26.27
C ALA A 130 -15.49 14.26 26.72
N ASN A 131 -14.86 15.33 27.25
CA ASN A 131 -15.56 16.54 27.67
C ASN A 131 -15.92 17.40 26.47
N ASP A 132 -15.01 17.56 25.52
CA ASP A 132 -15.25 18.30 24.29
C ASP A 132 -16.25 17.59 23.37
N ALA A 133 -16.22 16.26 23.33
CA ALA A 133 -17.25 15.45 22.67
C ALA A 133 -18.65 15.68 23.28
N LYS A 134 -18.77 15.75 24.62
CA LYS A 134 -20.03 16.10 25.29
C LYS A 134 -20.50 17.51 24.93
N LYS A 135 -19.59 18.50 24.88
CA LYS A 135 -19.93 19.86 24.44
C LYS A 135 -20.42 19.88 22.99
N ALA A 136 -19.81 19.05 22.13
CA ALA A 136 -20.22 18.82 20.75
C ALA A 136 -21.48 17.94 20.61
N LYS A 137 -22.09 17.51 21.73
CA LYS A 137 -23.28 16.65 21.81
C LYS A 137 -23.09 15.27 21.14
N ILE A 138 -21.86 14.76 21.17
CA ILE A 138 -21.54 13.40 20.72
C ILE A 138 -21.76 12.44 21.90
N ASP A 139 -22.75 11.57 21.78
CA ASP A 139 -23.07 10.57 22.80
C ASP A 139 -22.29 9.26 22.58
N LEU A 140 -21.27 9.05 23.41
CA LEU A 140 -20.45 7.84 23.39
C LEU A 140 -21.17 6.58 23.88
N SER A 141 -22.25 6.72 24.65
CA SER A 141 -22.93 5.57 25.25
C SER A 141 -23.55 4.66 24.19
N ILE A 142 -24.03 5.25 23.09
CA ILE A 142 -24.57 4.51 21.94
C ILE A 142 -23.47 3.68 21.27
N ALA A 143 -22.31 4.30 21.01
CA ALA A 143 -21.16 3.62 20.41
C ALA A 143 -20.70 2.43 21.27
N GLN A 144 -20.56 2.65 22.58
CA GLN A 144 -20.16 1.62 23.54
C GLN A 144 -21.17 0.47 23.59
N ALA A 145 -22.47 0.77 23.62
CA ALA A 145 -23.52 -0.24 23.65
C ALA A 145 -23.53 -1.07 22.36
N ALA A 146 -23.39 -0.42 21.21
CA ALA A 146 -23.35 -1.08 19.90
C ALA A 146 -22.13 -2.02 19.77
N LEU A 147 -20.95 -1.57 20.18
CA LEU A 147 -19.71 -2.36 20.11
C LEU A 147 -19.71 -3.59 21.03
N LYS A 148 -20.47 -3.55 22.14
CA LYS A 148 -20.64 -4.72 23.04
C LYS A 148 -21.50 -5.82 22.44
N GLN A 149 -22.38 -5.50 21.49
CA GLN A 149 -23.33 -6.47 20.92
C GLN A 149 -22.69 -7.36 19.84
N SER A 150 -21.61 -6.93 19.22
CA SER A 150 -21.02 -7.57 18.04
C SER A 150 -19.53 -7.88 18.18
N SER A 151 -19.02 -8.02 19.41
CA SER A 151 -17.58 -7.94 19.69
C SER A 151 -16.78 -9.12 19.12
N HIS A 152 -16.08 -8.86 18.02
CA HIS A 152 -14.89 -9.60 17.57
C HIS A 152 -13.69 -8.66 17.71
N ALA A 153 -13.42 -8.22 18.94
CA ALA A 153 -12.34 -7.29 19.22
C ALA A 153 -10.98 -7.96 18.99
N VAL A 154 -10.03 -7.19 18.47
CA VAL A 154 -8.68 -7.61 18.14
C VAL A 154 -7.69 -6.69 18.88
N PRO A 155 -7.50 -6.88 20.20
CA PRO A 155 -6.81 -5.89 21.04
C PRO A 155 -5.35 -5.64 20.68
N GLU A 156 -4.70 -6.57 19.97
CA GLU A 156 -3.33 -6.39 19.46
C GLU A 156 -3.20 -5.25 18.45
N LEU A 157 -4.31 -4.84 17.81
CA LEU A 157 -4.38 -3.69 16.90
C LEU A 157 -4.43 -2.33 17.61
N ALA A 158 -4.29 -2.29 18.93
CA ALA A 158 -4.47 -1.06 19.70
C ALA A 158 -3.36 -0.02 19.44
N GLU A 159 -2.12 -0.47 19.27
CA GLU A 159 -1.02 0.46 18.99
C GLU A 159 -1.01 0.82 17.50
N PRO A 160 -0.79 2.10 17.14
CA PRO A 160 -0.55 2.45 15.76
C PRO A 160 0.74 1.80 15.26
N VAL A 161 0.73 1.44 13.98
CA VAL A 161 1.90 0.91 13.29
C VAL A 161 2.45 1.93 12.29
N ALA A 162 3.70 1.75 11.89
CA ALA A 162 4.31 2.61 10.89
C ALA A 162 3.68 2.36 9.51
N ILE A 163 3.46 3.44 8.77
CA ILE A 163 3.18 3.38 7.34
C ILE A 163 4.52 3.21 6.63
N GLU A 164 4.71 2.04 6.04
CA GLU A 164 5.92 1.62 5.38
C GLU A 164 5.91 1.93 3.88
N ARG A 165 7.09 1.82 3.27
CA ARG A 165 7.30 2.13 1.85
C ARG A 165 8.06 0.99 1.18
N TYR A 166 7.67 0.71 -0.06
CA TYR A 166 8.35 -0.24 -0.92
C TYR A 166 8.59 0.35 -2.30
N THR A 167 9.85 0.30 -2.76
CA THR A 167 10.25 0.70 -4.11
C THR A 167 11.11 -0.37 -4.78
N ARG A 168 11.08 -0.39 -6.11
CA ARG A 168 11.97 -1.21 -6.96
C ARG A 168 12.54 -0.36 -8.07
N ALA A 169 13.82 -0.54 -8.38
CA ALA A 169 14.38 0.00 -9.61
C ALA A 169 13.70 -0.65 -10.82
N LEU A 170 13.53 0.11 -11.90
CA LEU A 170 12.82 -0.35 -13.10
C LEU A 170 13.55 -1.44 -13.90
N ASP A 171 14.84 -1.61 -13.63
CA ASP A 171 15.68 -2.68 -14.16
C ASP A 171 15.84 -3.85 -13.18
N ASP A 172 15.00 -3.90 -12.13
CA ASP A 172 15.00 -4.89 -11.04
C ASP A 172 16.34 -5.02 -10.29
N SER A 173 17.21 -4.03 -10.47
CA SER A 173 18.56 -4.07 -9.94
C SER A 173 18.59 -3.83 -8.42
N THR A 174 17.61 -3.09 -7.89
CA THR A 174 17.42 -2.87 -6.45
C THR A 174 15.97 -2.92 -6.02
N SER A 175 15.74 -3.28 -4.76
CA SER A 175 14.50 -2.97 -4.05
C SER A 175 14.79 -2.32 -2.70
N THR A 176 13.93 -1.41 -2.26
CA THR A 176 14.05 -0.74 -0.96
C THR A 176 12.78 -0.95 -0.15
N HIS A 177 12.92 -1.53 1.03
CA HIS A 177 11.88 -1.60 2.06
C HIS A 177 12.22 -0.59 3.15
N ALA A 178 11.37 0.40 3.39
CA ALA A 178 11.53 1.34 4.49
C ALA A 178 10.39 1.15 5.49
N GLY A 179 10.68 0.44 6.58
CA GLY A 179 9.74 0.20 7.66
C GLY A 179 9.82 1.26 8.75
N GLY A 180 9.20 1.02 9.91
CA GLY A 180 9.24 1.97 11.03
C GLY A 180 10.59 2.05 11.77
N LYS A 181 11.39 0.97 11.70
CA LYS A 181 12.64 0.83 12.48
C LYS A 181 13.89 0.74 11.61
N ASP A 182 13.77 0.14 10.44
CA ASP A 182 14.88 -0.07 9.53
C ASP A 182 14.52 0.23 8.08
N ILE A 183 15.57 0.42 7.29
CA ILE A 183 15.51 0.54 5.84
C ILE A 183 16.41 -0.56 5.29
N THR A 184 15.84 -1.49 4.52
CA THR A 184 16.58 -2.56 3.87
C THR A 184 16.60 -2.34 2.36
N VAL A 185 17.80 -2.13 1.82
CA VAL A 185 18.05 -2.07 0.38
C VAL A 185 18.61 -3.41 -0.06
N THR A 186 17.93 -4.07 -0.98
CA THR A 186 18.40 -5.32 -1.60
C THR A 186 19.00 -5.01 -2.96
N LEU A 187 20.23 -5.43 -3.19
CA LEU A 187 20.95 -5.33 -4.46
C LEU A 187 20.96 -6.68 -5.16
N ALA A 188 20.48 -6.76 -6.40
CA ALA A 188 20.55 -7.96 -7.22
C ALA A 188 22.00 -8.18 -7.70
N SER A 189 22.60 -9.33 -7.33
CA SER A 189 24.04 -9.54 -7.58
C SER A 189 24.39 -9.58 -9.06
N ASP A 190 23.46 -10.00 -9.92
CA ASP A 190 23.66 -10.09 -11.37
C ASP A 190 23.85 -8.72 -12.03
N VAL A 191 23.39 -7.64 -11.38
CA VAL A 191 23.58 -6.27 -11.84
C VAL A 191 24.70 -5.57 -11.06
N THR A 192 24.89 -5.94 -9.80
CA THR A 192 25.87 -5.31 -8.92
C THR A 192 27.29 -5.83 -9.13
N PHE A 193 27.48 -7.07 -9.57
CA PHE A 193 28.80 -7.71 -9.70
C PHE A 193 29.04 -8.32 -11.08
N ALA A 194 30.31 -8.41 -11.47
CA ALA A 194 30.68 -9.28 -12.59
C ALA A 194 30.38 -10.76 -12.26
N SER A 195 30.10 -11.55 -13.29
CA SER A 195 29.75 -12.97 -13.15
C SER A 195 30.79 -13.72 -12.31
N ASP A 196 30.31 -14.47 -11.31
CA ASP A 196 31.13 -15.25 -10.37
C ASP A 196 32.27 -14.45 -9.69
N SER A 197 32.10 -13.12 -9.57
CA SER A 197 33.09 -12.21 -8.98
C SER A 197 32.48 -11.38 -7.85
N ALA A 198 33.37 -10.73 -7.09
CA ALA A 198 33.06 -9.67 -6.14
C ALA A 198 33.43 -8.27 -6.68
N ASP A 199 33.89 -8.18 -7.93
CA ASP A 199 34.16 -6.92 -8.60
C ASP A 199 32.84 -6.22 -8.92
N LEU A 200 32.68 -4.99 -8.45
CA LEU A 200 31.49 -4.18 -8.70
C LEU A 200 31.37 -3.86 -10.20
N ALA A 201 30.21 -4.14 -10.78
CA ALA A 201 29.87 -3.77 -12.13
C ALA A 201 29.54 -2.27 -12.21
N PRO A 202 29.62 -1.63 -13.40
CA PRO A 202 29.25 -0.22 -13.57
C PRO A 202 27.85 0.13 -13.08
N GLY A 203 26.89 -0.81 -13.16
CA GLY A 203 25.52 -0.64 -12.68
C GLY A 203 25.41 -0.47 -11.16
N ALA A 204 26.38 -0.96 -10.37
CA ALA A 204 26.36 -0.87 -8.91
C ALA A 204 26.47 0.57 -8.39
N GLU A 205 27.06 1.47 -9.16
CA GLU A 205 27.37 2.83 -8.70
C GLU A 205 26.12 3.62 -8.36
N ALA A 206 25.14 3.65 -9.26
CA ALA A 206 23.89 4.38 -9.07
C ALA A 206 23.12 3.84 -7.86
N GLN A 207 23.12 2.52 -7.69
CA GLN A 207 22.45 1.83 -6.59
C GLN A 207 23.08 2.17 -5.22
N LEU A 208 24.41 2.11 -5.14
CA LEU A 208 25.13 2.41 -3.90
C LEU A 208 25.07 3.90 -3.56
N GLN A 209 24.89 4.78 -4.55
CA GLN A 209 24.63 6.19 -4.33
C GLN A 209 23.25 6.44 -3.68
N ILE A 210 22.24 5.63 -4.00
CA ILE A 210 20.93 5.67 -3.31
C ILE A 210 21.11 5.32 -1.84
N VAL A 211 21.81 4.21 -1.54
CA VAL A 211 22.12 3.81 -0.16
C VAL A 211 22.91 4.89 0.58
N ALA A 212 23.92 5.49 -0.05
CA ALA A 212 24.71 6.58 0.52
C ALA A 212 23.85 7.81 0.85
N THR A 213 22.86 8.11 0.01
CA THR A 213 21.89 9.18 0.24
C THR A 213 21.00 8.87 1.43
N GLN A 214 20.48 7.64 1.55
CA GLN A 214 19.70 7.18 2.69
C GLN A 214 20.50 7.29 4.01
N LEU A 215 21.77 6.84 4.01
CA LEU A 215 22.67 7.01 5.16
C LEU A 215 22.83 8.48 5.56
N GLY A 216 22.89 9.39 4.58
CA GLY A 216 23.00 10.84 4.81
C GLY A 216 21.73 11.48 5.40
N GLN A 217 20.55 10.91 5.17
CA GLN A 217 19.27 11.38 5.73
C GLN A 217 19.12 11.08 7.22
N HIS A 218 19.98 10.21 7.76
CA HIS A 218 20.02 9.87 9.18
C HIS A 218 21.36 10.28 9.79
N PRO A 219 21.59 11.59 10.01
CA PRO A 219 22.88 12.12 10.46
C PRO A 219 23.24 11.73 11.90
N ASP A 220 22.31 11.16 12.66
CA ASP A 220 22.57 10.60 14.00
C ASP A 220 23.17 9.18 13.95
N GLY A 221 23.22 8.58 12.76
CA GLY A 221 23.71 7.23 12.55
C GLY A 221 22.85 6.15 13.19
N GLY A 222 23.45 4.99 13.43
CA GLY A 222 22.73 3.79 13.84
C GLY A 222 23.55 2.52 13.60
N THR A 223 22.89 1.42 13.28
CA THR A 223 23.56 0.20 12.80
C THR A 223 23.44 0.08 11.30
N LEU A 224 24.51 -0.37 10.65
CA LEU A 224 24.54 -0.70 9.23
C LEU A 224 24.97 -2.14 9.09
N THR A 225 24.11 -3.00 8.55
CA THR A 225 24.39 -4.42 8.35
C THR A 225 24.42 -4.71 6.87
N ILE A 226 25.47 -5.37 6.40
CA ILE A 226 25.63 -5.76 4.99
C ILE A 226 25.80 -7.28 4.94
N VAL A 227 24.86 -7.96 4.29
CA VAL A 227 24.85 -9.43 4.20
C VAL A 227 24.85 -9.86 2.74
N GLY A 228 25.87 -10.62 2.36
CA GLY A 228 25.93 -11.24 1.04
C GLY A 228 25.31 -12.63 1.02
N HIS A 229 24.70 -12.99 -0.10
CA HIS A 229 24.11 -14.31 -0.32
C HIS A 229 24.39 -14.83 -1.74
N THR A 230 24.32 -16.15 -1.91
CA THR A 230 24.47 -16.84 -3.19
C THR A 230 23.26 -17.73 -3.48
N ASP A 231 23.23 -18.34 -4.67
CA ASP A 231 22.33 -19.45 -4.99
C ASP A 231 22.95 -20.80 -4.59
N ASP A 232 22.26 -21.89 -4.94
CA ASP A 232 22.53 -23.28 -4.57
C ASP A 232 23.46 -24.03 -5.56
N ILE A 233 24.20 -23.33 -6.42
CA ILE A 233 24.94 -23.95 -7.53
C ILE A 233 26.34 -24.45 -7.15
N GLN A 234 27.09 -23.66 -6.39
CA GLN A 234 28.47 -23.98 -5.99
C GLN A 234 28.51 -24.62 -4.60
N ASP A 235 29.66 -25.14 -4.19
CA ASP A 235 29.79 -25.72 -2.85
C ASP A 235 29.67 -24.66 -1.73
N ASP A 236 29.18 -25.09 -0.56
CA ASP A 236 28.94 -24.23 0.61
C ASP A 236 30.13 -23.33 0.97
N ALA A 237 31.36 -23.86 0.92
CA ALA A 237 32.56 -23.12 1.32
C ALA A 237 32.92 -22.04 0.29
N TYR A 238 32.78 -22.36 -1.00
CA TYR A 238 32.90 -21.39 -2.07
C TYR A 238 31.85 -20.28 -1.95
N ASN A 239 30.58 -20.66 -1.81
CA ASN A 239 29.44 -19.74 -1.68
C ASN A 239 29.57 -18.82 -0.45
N GLN A 240 30.02 -19.36 0.67
CA GLN A 240 30.32 -18.59 1.87
C GLN A 240 31.43 -17.55 1.60
N THR A 241 32.52 -17.95 0.96
CA THR A 241 33.63 -17.05 0.64
C THR A 241 33.23 -15.95 -0.35
N LEU A 242 32.46 -16.30 -1.39
CA LEU A 242 32.01 -15.35 -2.41
C LEU A 242 31.05 -14.31 -1.82
N SER A 243 30.08 -14.74 -1.03
CA SER A 243 29.13 -13.84 -0.38
C SER A 243 29.81 -12.87 0.59
N GLU A 244 30.79 -13.32 1.37
CA GLU A 244 31.59 -12.45 2.24
C GLU A 244 32.38 -11.40 1.44
N LYS A 245 33.00 -11.80 0.33
CA LYS A 245 33.75 -10.87 -0.54
C LYS A 245 32.83 -9.80 -1.13
N ARG A 246 31.65 -10.18 -1.64
CA ARG A 246 30.65 -9.26 -2.20
C ARG A 246 30.16 -8.25 -1.16
N ALA A 247 29.85 -8.71 0.05
CA ALA A 247 29.42 -7.83 1.14
C ALA A 247 30.54 -6.82 1.54
N ASN A 248 31.80 -7.26 1.56
CA ASN A 248 32.95 -6.38 1.83
C ASN A 248 33.20 -5.36 0.71
N ALA A 249 33.01 -5.75 -0.56
CA ALA A 249 33.12 -4.83 -1.69
C ALA A 249 32.09 -3.69 -1.60
N VAL A 250 30.84 -4.03 -1.25
CA VAL A 250 29.77 -3.06 -1.01
C VAL A 250 30.12 -2.11 0.14
N LYS A 251 30.57 -2.63 1.29
CA LYS A 251 31.05 -1.79 2.41
C LYS A 251 32.12 -0.81 1.96
N THR A 252 33.15 -1.32 1.29
CA THR A 252 34.30 -0.52 0.84
C THR A 252 33.85 0.61 -0.08
N ARG A 253 32.90 0.34 -0.98
CA ARG A 253 32.37 1.38 -1.86
C ARG A 253 31.52 2.40 -1.11
N LEU A 254 30.67 1.99 -0.17
CA LEU A 254 29.90 2.92 0.66
C LEU A 254 30.80 3.86 1.48
N GLU A 255 31.92 3.36 2.02
CA GLU A 255 32.93 4.18 2.73
C GLU A 255 33.60 5.22 1.83
N GLN A 256 33.62 5.00 0.51
CA GLN A 256 34.12 5.97 -0.47
C GLN A 256 33.06 7.02 -0.83
N LEU A 257 31.78 6.63 -0.83
CA LEU A 257 30.66 7.50 -1.21
C LEU A 257 30.18 8.40 -0.06
N THR A 258 30.25 7.92 1.19
CA THR A 258 29.75 8.67 2.35
C THR A 258 30.49 8.30 3.63
N LYS A 259 30.35 9.15 4.65
CA LYS A 259 30.95 8.92 5.97
C LYS A 259 30.11 7.95 6.78
N LEU A 260 30.74 6.89 7.28
CA LEU A 260 30.10 5.87 8.12
C LEU A 260 30.47 5.98 9.60
N ASP A 261 31.07 7.08 10.05
CA ASP A 261 31.62 7.23 11.41
C ASP A 261 30.57 7.09 12.53
N LYS A 262 29.30 7.39 12.23
CA LYS A 262 28.17 7.24 13.16
C LYS A 262 27.41 5.93 12.98
N TRP A 263 27.81 5.11 12.01
CA TRP A 263 27.19 3.83 11.71
C TRP A 263 28.03 2.70 12.26
N LYS A 264 27.47 1.90 13.16
CA LYS A 264 28.07 0.64 13.60
C LYS A 264 27.91 -0.38 12.48
N THR A 265 28.92 -0.46 11.62
CA THR A 265 28.89 -1.32 10.43
C THR A 265 29.25 -2.76 10.77
N SER A 266 28.43 -3.71 10.32
CA SER A 266 28.72 -5.15 10.34
C SER A 266 28.60 -5.74 8.93
N VAL A 267 29.47 -6.69 8.61
CA VAL A 267 29.53 -7.34 7.29
C VAL A 267 29.61 -8.84 7.48
N SER A 268 28.81 -9.60 6.74
CA SER A 268 28.89 -11.06 6.72
C SER A 268 28.44 -11.62 5.38
N GLY A 269 28.86 -12.85 5.08
CA GLY A 269 28.27 -13.68 4.03
C GLY A 269 27.47 -14.81 4.65
N LYS A 270 26.47 -15.31 3.93
CA LYS A 270 25.65 -16.46 4.33
C LYS A 270 25.68 -17.60 3.31
N GLY A 271 26.43 -17.45 2.22
CA GLY A 271 26.36 -18.35 1.07
C GLY A 271 24.90 -18.63 0.69
N GLU A 272 24.58 -19.90 0.53
CA GLU A 272 23.23 -20.40 0.20
C GLU A 272 22.36 -20.73 1.43
N SER A 273 22.91 -20.61 2.66
CA SER A 273 22.26 -21.11 3.88
C SER A 273 20.98 -20.37 4.28
N GLN A 274 20.76 -19.18 3.71
CA GLN A 274 19.57 -18.34 3.93
C GLN A 274 18.98 -17.91 2.58
N PRO A 275 18.29 -18.82 1.86
CA PRO A 275 17.67 -18.48 0.59
C PRO A 275 16.46 -17.56 0.84
N LYS A 276 16.28 -16.55 -0.02
CA LYS A 276 15.09 -15.70 -0.03
C LYS A 276 13.89 -16.48 -0.56
N ILE A 277 14.09 -17.27 -1.62
CA ILE A 277 13.10 -18.18 -2.18
C ILE A 277 13.67 -19.59 -2.10
N LYS A 278 13.00 -20.46 -1.31
CA LYS A 278 13.38 -21.87 -1.16
C LYS A 278 12.86 -22.70 -2.33
N ASP A 279 13.50 -22.54 -3.48
CA ASP A 279 13.21 -23.23 -4.73
C ASP A 279 14.49 -23.28 -5.59
N THR A 280 14.54 -24.20 -6.56
CA THR A 280 15.71 -24.47 -7.42
C THR A 280 15.49 -24.00 -8.86
N THR A 281 14.52 -23.12 -9.09
CA THR A 281 14.26 -22.50 -10.40
C THR A 281 15.25 -21.35 -10.65
N ASP A 282 15.51 -21.01 -11.92
CA ASP A 282 16.44 -19.91 -12.24
C ASP A 282 15.96 -18.56 -11.70
N GLN A 283 14.63 -18.36 -11.63
CA GLN A 283 14.02 -17.20 -10.99
C GLN A 283 14.35 -17.16 -9.49
N ALA A 284 14.23 -18.28 -8.78
CA ALA A 284 14.57 -18.38 -7.36
C ALA A 284 16.07 -18.15 -7.13
N ARG A 285 16.93 -18.73 -7.97
CA ARG A 285 18.38 -18.53 -7.91
C ARG A 285 18.77 -17.06 -8.11
N ALA A 286 18.19 -16.38 -9.11
CA ALA A 286 18.40 -14.96 -9.32
C ALA A 286 18.01 -14.13 -8.09
N ALA A 287 16.86 -14.42 -7.48
CA ALA A 287 16.43 -13.75 -6.25
C ALA A 287 17.34 -14.07 -5.04
N ASN A 288 17.94 -15.27 -4.98
CA ASN A 288 18.83 -15.69 -3.91
C ASN A 288 20.24 -15.09 -4.02
N ARG A 289 20.69 -14.75 -5.24
CA ARG A 289 21.94 -14.01 -5.48
C ARG A 289 21.75 -12.52 -5.19
N ARG A 290 21.85 -12.12 -3.91
CA ARG A 290 21.69 -10.72 -3.49
C ARG A 290 22.69 -10.26 -2.45
N VAL A 291 22.79 -8.95 -2.28
CA VAL A 291 23.35 -8.32 -1.08
C VAL A 291 22.26 -7.50 -0.41
N GLU A 292 22.02 -7.74 0.86
CA GLU A 292 21.07 -6.99 1.69
C GLU A 292 21.82 -5.97 2.54
N ILE A 293 21.40 -4.71 2.48
CA ILE A 293 21.97 -3.60 3.23
C ILE A 293 20.87 -3.03 4.13
N THR A 294 20.97 -3.29 5.43
CA THR A 294 19.99 -2.85 6.43
C THR A 294 20.56 -1.70 7.26
N LEU A 295 19.87 -0.57 7.23
CA LEU A 295 20.10 0.60 8.05
C LEU A 295 19.08 0.57 9.20
N THR A 296 19.54 0.67 10.45
CA THR A 296 18.65 0.87 11.61
C THR A 296 19.04 2.19 12.28
N PRO A 297 18.45 3.32 11.88
CA PRO A 297 18.80 4.61 12.44
C PRO A 297 18.41 4.73 13.91
N THR A 298 19.23 5.42 14.70
CA THR A 298 18.98 5.62 16.14
C THR A 298 17.67 6.39 16.43
N GLY A 299 17.24 7.24 15.50
CA GLY A 299 16.02 8.04 15.61
C GLY A 299 14.79 7.48 14.91
N GLY A 300 14.83 6.24 14.43
CA GLY A 300 13.82 5.69 13.52
C GLY A 300 14.02 6.13 12.07
N THR A 301 13.16 5.65 11.19
CA THR A 301 13.32 5.77 9.72
C THR A 301 12.72 7.02 9.12
N THR A 302 12.05 7.85 9.92
CA THR A 302 11.57 9.16 9.46
C THR A 302 12.77 10.10 9.27
N PRO A 303 12.99 10.67 8.06
CA PRO A 303 14.12 11.58 7.82
C PRO A 303 14.06 12.84 8.71
N LYS A 304 15.21 13.26 9.26
CA LYS A 304 15.31 14.52 10.01
C LYS A 304 15.60 15.69 9.07
N GLY A 305 14.69 16.66 8.96
CA GLY A 305 14.98 17.99 8.37
C GLY A 305 14.88 18.14 6.85
N SER A 306 14.14 17.26 6.16
CA SER A 306 13.76 17.46 4.75
C SER A 306 12.25 17.28 4.63
N GLY A 307 11.57 18.20 3.95
CA GLY A 307 10.17 18.04 3.62
C GLY A 307 9.99 16.78 2.78
N THR A 308 9.39 15.74 3.36
CA THR A 308 8.42 14.81 2.77
C THR A 308 8.70 14.13 1.42
N ALA A 309 9.83 14.34 0.77
CA ALA A 309 10.19 13.69 -0.49
C ALA A 309 11.15 12.53 -0.23
N THR A 310 10.76 11.35 -0.73
CA THR A 310 11.66 10.24 -1.05
C THR A 310 12.86 10.80 -1.84
N PRO A 311 14.11 10.35 -1.62
CA PRO A 311 15.26 10.95 -2.29
C PRO A 311 15.07 10.96 -3.81
N THR A 312 15.13 12.18 -4.34
CA THR A 312 15.38 12.46 -5.73
C THR A 312 16.79 11.99 -6.08
N SER A 313 16.92 11.21 -7.16
CA SER A 313 18.18 11.14 -7.87
C SER A 313 18.44 12.52 -8.47
N SER A 314 19.34 13.30 -7.85
CA SER A 314 19.96 14.42 -8.56
C SER A 314 20.93 13.82 -9.60
N GLY A 315 20.38 13.28 -10.68
CA GLY A 315 21.17 12.57 -11.69
C GLY A 315 20.40 11.53 -12.48
N GLY A 316 19.20 11.84 -12.97
CA GLY A 316 18.53 10.93 -13.90
C GLY A 316 17.13 11.38 -14.26
N GLY A 317 17.02 12.22 -15.29
CA GLY A 317 15.86 12.16 -16.18
C GLY A 317 15.87 10.82 -16.92
N GLY A 318 15.80 9.71 -16.17
CA GLY A 318 15.76 8.36 -16.70
C GLY A 318 14.51 8.25 -17.53
N LYS A 319 14.67 7.88 -18.80
CA LYS A 319 13.53 7.63 -19.68
C LYS A 319 12.61 6.64 -18.97
N LEU A 320 11.35 7.04 -18.76
CA LEU A 320 10.32 6.10 -18.29
C LEU A 320 10.29 4.88 -19.23
N PRO A 321 10.01 3.68 -18.71
CA PRO A 321 9.94 2.50 -19.54
C PRO A 321 8.81 2.68 -20.53
N ASP A 322 8.93 2.11 -21.74
CA ASP A 322 7.85 2.22 -22.71
C ASP A 322 6.56 1.60 -22.11
N PRO A 323 5.40 2.26 -22.25
CA PRO A 323 4.15 1.78 -21.69
C PRO A 323 3.75 0.46 -22.35
N LYS A 324 3.28 -0.51 -21.56
CA LYS A 324 2.83 -1.82 -22.05
C LYS A 324 1.34 -1.87 -22.42
N GLY A 325 0.65 -0.73 -22.36
CA GLY A 325 -0.78 -0.61 -22.62
C GLY A 325 -1.17 0.81 -23.04
N PRO A 326 -2.47 1.13 -23.13
CA PRO A 326 -2.93 2.47 -23.48
C PRO A 326 -2.41 3.50 -22.48
N VAL A 327 -2.20 4.71 -22.99
CA VAL A 327 -1.72 5.86 -22.22
C VAL A 327 -2.65 7.03 -22.43
N ALA A 328 -2.98 7.70 -21.33
CA ALA A 328 -3.70 8.96 -21.35
C ALA A 328 -3.22 9.88 -20.22
N LYS A 329 -3.69 11.12 -20.22
CA LYS A 329 -3.58 11.96 -19.02
C LYS A 329 -4.51 11.47 -17.93
N GLY A 330 -4.17 11.73 -16.67
CA GLY A 330 -4.96 11.35 -15.50
C GLY A 330 -6.45 11.63 -15.61
N SER A 331 -6.79 12.86 -16.02
CA SER A 331 -8.18 13.32 -16.15
C SER A 331 -8.89 12.84 -17.42
N GLU A 332 -8.13 12.40 -18.43
CA GLU A 332 -8.71 11.86 -19.68
C GLU A 332 -9.03 10.37 -19.51
N GLY A 333 -8.16 9.66 -18.78
CA GLY A 333 -8.32 8.25 -18.45
C GLY A 333 -8.10 7.31 -19.63
N VAL A 334 -8.02 6.02 -19.29
CA VAL A 334 -7.92 4.93 -20.26
C VAL A 334 -9.13 4.03 -20.14
N THR A 335 -9.63 3.51 -21.26
CA THR A 335 -10.74 2.55 -21.25
C THR A 335 -10.20 1.17 -21.60
N LEU A 336 -10.45 0.21 -20.72
CA LEU A 336 -10.00 -1.19 -20.84
C LEU A 336 -11.21 -2.12 -20.79
N THR A 337 -11.16 -3.20 -21.56
CA THR A 337 -12.18 -4.25 -21.49
C THR A 337 -11.73 -5.32 -20.50
N THR A 338 -12.52 -5.54 -19.46
CA THR A 338 -12.32 -6.61 -18.48
C THR A 338 -13.34 -7.74 -18.71
N LYS A 339 -12.94 -8.98 -18.43
CA LYS A 339 -13.73 -10.18 -18.70
C LYS A 339 -13.75 -11.08 -17.47
N GLY A 340 -14.95 -11.43 -17.02
CA GLY A 340 -15.19 -12.55 -16.10
C GLY A 340 -15.45 -13.85 -16.86
N LEU A 341 -15.85 -14.91 -16.15
CA LEU A 341 -16.13 -16.22 -16.76
C LEU A 341 -17.24 -16.15 -17.83
N ASN A 342 -18.29 -15.37 -17.59
CA ASN A 342 -19.45 -15.22 -18.48
C ASN A 342 -19.89 -13.76 -18.64
N THR A 343 -19.06 -12.82 -18.18
CA THR A 343 -19.37 -11.40 -18.15
C THR A 343 -18.23 -10.59 -18.75
N GLN A 344 -18.54 -9.39 -19.21
CA GLN A 344 -17.54 -8.43 -19.66
C GLN A 344 -18.02 -7.01 -19.42
N GLY A 345 -17.08 -6.07 -19.41
CA GLY A 345 -17.41 -4.66 -19.47
C GLY A 345 -16.21 -3.80 -19.84
N ASP A 346 -16.51 -2.61 -20.34
CA ASP A 346 -15.52 -1.58 -20.59
C ASP A 346 -15.45 -0.68 -19.36
N VAL A 347 -14.25 -0.48 -18.82
CA VAL A 347 -14.00 0.33 -17.62
C VAL A 347 -13.04 1.46 -18.00
N THR A 348 -13.48 2.70 -17.80
CA THR A 348 -12.62 3.88 -17.88
C THR A 348 -11.99 4.14 -16.51
N ILE A 349 -10.67 4.13 -16.45
CA ILE A 349 -9.88 4.45 -15.25
C ILE A 349 -9.36 5.88 -15.36
N THR A 350 -9.68 6.72 -14.38
CA THR A 350 -9.17 8.10 -14.27
C THR A 350 -8.55 8.35 -12.90
N LEU A 351 -7.60 9.28 -12.87
CA LEU A 351 -7.06 9.86 -11.65
C LEU A 351 -6.77 11.34 -11.92
N ASP A 352 -7.73 12.20 -11.57
CA ASP A 352 -7.67 13.62 -11.92
C ASP A 352 -6.54 14.36 -11.20
N GLN A 353 -6.22 13.93 -9.98
CA GLN A 353 -5.23 14.55 -9.10
C GLN A 353 -4.93 13.65 -7.89
N VAL A 354 -3.87 13.98 -7.18
CA VAL A 354 -3.58 13.45 -5.84
C VAL A 354 -3.33 14.57 -4.85
N THR A 355 -3.52 14.31 -3.57
CA THR A 355 -3.29 15.28 -2.49
C THR A 355 -2.06 14.89 -1.68
N ARG A 356 -1.06 15.77 -1.62
CA ARG A 356 0.12 15.63 -0.78
C ARG A 356 -0.22 15.93 0.67
N LYS A 357 0.10 14.99 1.56
CA LYS A 357 -0.07 15.12 3.01
C LYS A 357 0.98 14.28 3.75
N GLY A 358 1.84 14.93 4.55
CA GLY A 358 2.80 14.23 5.43
C GLY A 358 3.81 13.30 4.74
N GLY A 359 4.17 13.54 3.48
CA GLY A 359 5.12 12.67 2.74
C GLY A 359 4.46 11.45 2.12
N TYR A 360 3.14 11.53 1.99
CA TYR A 360 2.32 10.61 1.25
C TYR A 360 1.45 11.38 0.26
N LEU A 361 1.02 10.69 -0.79
CA LEU A 361 0.02 11.14 -1.75
C LEU A 361 -1.26 10.34 -1.52
N LEU A 362 -2.37 11.04 -1.33
CA LEU A 362 -3.70 10.45 -1.20
C LEU A 362 -4.42 10.59 -2.55
N GLY A 363 -4.78 9.48 -3.18
CA GLY A 363 -5.49 9.48 -4.45
C GLY A 363 -6.78 8.67 -4.42
N THR A 364 -7.72 9.11 -5.25
CA THR A 364 -9.02 8.48 -5.41
C THR A 364 -9.20 8.16 -6.89
N VAL A 365 -8.79 6.95 -7.28
CA VAL A 365 -8.90 6.46 -8.65
C VAL A 365 -10.37 6.18 -8.95
N THR A 366 -10.90 6.70 -10.05
CA THR A 366 -12.28 6.48 -10.45
C THR A 366 -12.35 5.40 -11.52
N CYS A 367 -13.14 4.36 -11.26
CA CYS A 367 -13.45 3.30 -12.22
C CYS A 367 -14.87 3.50 -12.72
N THR A 368 -15.04 3.92 -13.97
CA THR A 368 -16.35 4.13 -14.59
C THR A 368 -16.65 2.99 -15.56
N VAL A 369 -17.68 2.21 -15.27
CA VAL A 369 -18.12 1.10 -16.12
C VAL A 369 -19.13 1.60 -17.14
N LYS A 370 -18.87 1.32 -18.41
CA LYS A 370 -19.71 1.73 -19.53
C LYS A 370 -21.07 1.01 -19.52
N ASP A 371 -22.10 1.75 -19.91
CA ASP A 371 -23.45 1.21 -20.10
C ASP A 371 -23.48 0.03 -21.08
N GLY A 372 -24.31 -0.96 -20.76
CA GLY A 372 -24.45 -2.18 -21.54
C GLY A 372 -23.43 -3.28 -21.21
N SER A 373 -22.55 -3.06 -20.21
CA SER A 373 -21.68 -4.11 -19.69
C SER A 373 -22.51 -5.21 -19.01
N THR A 374 -22.09 -6.47 -19.14
CA THR A 374 -22.77 -7.62 -18.53
C THR A 374 -22.25 -7.95 -17.12
N GLY A 375 -21.10 -7.38 -16.76
CA GLY A 375 -20.46 -7.46 -15.44
C GLY A 375 -18.94 -7.32 -15.58
N ALA A 376 -18.40 -6.17 -15.17
CA ALA A 376 -16.99 -5.82 -15.24
C ALA A 376 -16.29 -6.16 -13.91
N PRO A 377 -15.40 -7.16 -13.87
CA PRO A 377 -14.53 -7.36 -12.71
C PRO A 377 -13.44 -6.29 -12.68
N LEU A 378 -13.35 -5.56 -11.56
CA LEU A 378 -12.40 -4.46 -11.41
C LEU A 378 -11.00 -4.92 -11.01
N HIS A 379 -10.89 -5.96 -10.18
CA HIS A 379 -9.61 -6.41 -9.63
C HIS A 379 -8.49 -6.61 -10.67
N PRO A 380 -8.71 -7.16 -11.89
CA PRO A 380 -7.61 -7.39 -12.84
C PRO A 380 -6.98 -6.10 -13.39
N LEU A 381 -7.65 -4.96 -13.21
CA LEU A 381 -7.17 -3.64 -13.63
C LEU A 381 -6.43 -2.89 -12.51
N LEU A 382 -6.36 -3.48 -11.31
CA LEU A 382 -5.98 -2.79 -10.07
C LEU A 382 -5.04 -3.62 -9.19
N ASP A 383 -5.05 -4.96 -9.30
CA ASP A 383 -4.22 -5.89 -8.52
C ASP A 383 -2.77 -5.94 -8.99
N ASP A 384 -1.85 -6.35 -8.10
CA ASP A 384 -0.46 -6.59 -8.48
C ASP A 384 -0.33 -7.79 -9.44
N PRO A 385 0.09 -7.57 -10.69
CA PRO A 385 0.19 -8.63 -11.68
C PRO A 385 1.42 -9.54 -11.53
N GLU A 386 2.37 -9.21 -10.65
CA GLU A 386 3.64 -9.94 -10.55
C GLU A 386 3.59 -11.12 -9.59
N THR A 387 2.57 -11.18 -8.74
CA THR A 387 2.48 -12.16 -7.65
C THR A 387 1.20 -12.97 -7.66
N ALA A 388 1.31 -14.28 -7.43
CA ALA A 388 0.16 -15.16 -7.21
C ALA A 388 0.14 -15.63 -5.76
N LEU A 389 -0.97 -15.38 -5.05
CA LEU A 389 -1.16 -15.76 -3.64
C LEU A 389 -0.11 -15.17 -2.67
N THR A 390 0.59 -14.11 -3.08
CA THR A 390 1.46 -13.27 -2.24
C THR A 390 1.04 -11.81 -2.43
N ASN A 391 1.64 -10.89 -1.67
CA ASN A 391 1.43 -9.45 -1.83
C ASN A 391 2.54 -8.80 -2.67
N GLN A 392 2.46 -7.48 -2.85
CA GLN A 392 3.47 -6.66 -3.56
C GLN A 392 4.92 -6.84 -3.07
N ARG A 393 5.11 -7.29 -1.84
CA ARG A 393 6.44 -7.58 -1.25
C ARG A 393 6.91 -9.01 -1.48
N SER A 394 6.14 -9.83 -2.21
CA SER A 394 6.34 -11.27 -2.38
C SER A 394 6.28 -12.07 -1.07
N GLU A 395 5.54 -11.59 -0.06
CA GLU A 395 5.37 -12.29 1.21
C GLU A 395 4.36 -13.44 1.05
N SER A 396 4.79 -14.65 1.45
CA SER A 396 3.98 -15.86 1.31
C SER A 396 2.78 -15.87 2.26
N GLY A 397 1.67 -16.47 1.84
CA GLY A 397 0.49 -16.62 2.72
C GLY A 397 -0.38 -15.37 2.84
N ALA A 398 -0.14 -14.35 2.02
CA ALA A 398 -0.86 -13.08 2.02
C ALA A 398 -2.29 -13.17 1.46
N LEU A 399 -3.09 -14.16 1.88
CA LEU A 399 -4.44 -14.40 1.38
C LEU A 399 -5.40 -13.23 1.64
N SER A 400 -5.12 -12.39 2.63
CA SER A 400 -5.92 -11.21 2.90
C SER A 400 -5.72 -10.11 1.85
N THR A 401 -4.67 -10.15 1.02
CA THR A 401 -4.50 -9.19 -0.10
C THR A 401 -5.07 -9.71 -1.42
N ILE A 402 -5.77 -10.85 -1.43
CA ILE A 402 -6.45 -11.34 -2.63
C ILE A 402 -7.48 -10.32 -3.11
N ASN A 403 -7.36 -9.92 -4.37
CA ASN A 403 -8.13 -8.87 -5.01
C ASN A 403 -7.95 -7.48 -4.37
N ALA A 404 -6.82 -7.23 -3.71
CA ALA A 404 -6.47 -5.87 -3.32
C ALA A 404 -6.15 -5.02 -4.55
N SER A 405 -6.18 -3.69 -4.39
CA SER A 405 -5.77 -2.72 -5.43
C SER A 405 -4.31 -2.29 -5.25
N ASP A 406 -3.41 -3.26 -5.15
CA ASP A 406 -1.99 -3.09 -4.84
C ASP A 406 -1.07 -2.99 -6.07
N GLY A 407 -1.60 -3.21 -7.28
CA GLY A 407 -0.86 -3.05 -8.54
C GLY A 407 -0.83 -1.61 -9.09
N LEU A 408 -1.51 -0.68 -8.43
CA LEU A 408 -1.54 0.73 -8.82
C LEU A 408 -0.25 1.43 -8.35
N THR A 409 0.80 1.37 -9.15
CA THR A 409 2.13 1.90 -8.77
C THR A 409 2.42 3.26 -9.41
N LEU A 410 3.36 4.01 -8.84
CA LEU A 410 3.88 5.24 -9.43
C LEU A 410 5.25 5.01 -10.07
N LEU A 411 5.53 5.71 -11.16
CA LEU A 411 6.86 5.76 -11.77
C LEU A 411 7.51 7.11 -11.50
N SER A 412 8.69 7.08 -10.89
CA SER A 412 9.47 8.29 -10.65
C SER A 412 10.96 7.96 -10.51
N ASN A 413 11.82 8.82 -11.06
CA ASN A 413 13.28 8.77 -10.85
C ASN A 413 13.96 7.41 -11.14
N GLY A 414 13.42 6.61 -12.08
CA GLY A 414 13.97 5.29 -12.39
C GLY A 414 13.47 4.17 -11.47
N GLU A 415 12.53 4.46 -10.57
CA GLU A 415 11.91 3.52 -9.65
C GLU A 415 10.41 3.37 -9.91
N ARG A 416 9.91 2.18 -9.57
CA ARG A 416 8.50 1.88 -9.32
C ARG A 416 8.26 2.00 -7.82
N ILE A 417 7.28 2.82 -7.47
CA ILE A 417 6.86 3.07 -6.08
C ILE A 417 5.50 2.41 -5.90
N PHE A 418 5.42 1.46 -4.96
CA PHE A 418 4.19 0.74 -4.68
C PHE A 418 3.27 1.54 -3.75
N PRO A 419 1.97 1.22 -3.69
CA PRO A 419 1.11 1.69 -2.60
C PRO A 419 1.82 1.52 -1.25
N ALA A 420 1.73 2.54 -0.41
CA ALA A 420 2.23 2.45 0.96
C ALA A 420 1.49 1.33 1.68
N ASP A 421 2.17 0.64 2.59
CA ASP A 421 1.64 -0.52 3.27
C ASP A 421 2.00 -0.47 4.75
N TYR A 422 1.56 -1.45 5.52
CA TYR A 422 1.80 -1.53 6.96
C TYR A 422 1.73 -2.98 7.41
N ASN A 423 2.42 -3.27 8.50
CA ASN A 423 2.35 -4.58 9.16
C ASN A 423 1.34 -4.50 10.30
N ASP A 424 0.14 -5.06 10.08
CA ASP A 424 -0.93 -5.09 11.09
C ASP A 424 -0.68 -6.25 12.06
N ALA A 425 -1.01 -6.08 13.35
CA ALA A 425 -0.66 -7.10 14.35
C ALA A 425 -1.46 -8.40 14.25
N ASP A 426 -2.51 -8.45 13.42
CA ASP A 426 -3.39 -9.61 13.21
C ASP A 426 -2.98 -10.49 12.01
N VAL A 427 -1.97 -10.08 11.23
CA VAL A 427 -1.47 -10.81 10.05
C VAL A 427 0.06 -10.84 10.01
N ASP A 428 0.63 -11.88 9.38
CA ASP A 428 2.09 -12.06 9.29
C ASP A 428 2.71 -11.45 8.01
N HIS A 429 2.00 -10.54 7.35
CA HIS A 429 2.39 -9.93 6.08
C HIS A 429 1.86 -8.50 5.96
N HIS A 430 2.45 -7.72 5.06
CA HIS A 430 2.06 -6.33 4.86
C HIS A 430 0.71 -6.21 4.14
N LEU A 431 -0.10 -5.28 4.63
CA LEU A 431 -1.35 -4.87 4.01
C LEU A 431 -1.16 -3.53 3.29
N PRO A 432 -1.55 -3.43 2.01
CA PRO A 432 -1.50 -2.16 1.28
C PRO A 432 -2.56 -1.18 1.82
N LEU A 433 -2.25 0.11 1.85
CA LEU A 433 -3.19 1.20 2.15
C LEU A 433 -4.02 1.52 0.91
N THR A 434 -4.87 0.56 0.58
CA THR A 434 -5.77 0.57 -0.56
C THR A 434 -6.98 -0.31 -0.26
N GLU A 435 -7.90 -0.46 -1.20
CA GLU A 435 -9.00 -1.41 -1.14
C GLU A 435 -8.42 -2.82 -1.06
N LEU A 436 -8.67 -3.49 0.06
CA LEU A 436 -8.08 -4.78 0.33
C LEU A 436 -8.86 -5.96 -0.26
N ARG A 437 -10.01 -5.69 -0.88
CA ARG A 437 -10.84 -6.71 -1.52
C ARG A 437 -11.82 -6.09 -2.51
N LEU A 438 -11.61 -6.36 -3.79
CA LEU A 438 -12.53 -6.01 -4.86
C LEU A 438 -13.11 -7.28 -5.47
N VAL A 439 -14.39 -7.50 -5.21
CA VAL A 439 -15.16 -8.64 -5.72
C VAL A 439 -16.26 -8.21 -6.68
N ASP A 440 -16.22 -6.93 -7.07
CA ASP A 440 -17.17 -6.29 -7.96
C ASP A 440 -17.35 -7.01 -9.29
N ASN A 441 -18.59 -7.01 -9.76
CA ASN A 441 -18.95 -7.29 -11.14
C ASN A 441 -19.96 -6.21 -11.57
N LEU A 442 -19.46 -4.99 -11.79
CA LEU A 442 -20.32 -3.83 -12.06
C LEU A 442 -20.87 -3.89 -13.49
N LYS A 443 -22.17 -3.61 -13.67
CA LYS A 443 -22.78 -3.56 -15.01
C LYS A 443 -22.74 -2.16 -15.63
N THR A 444 -22.60 -1.13 -14.80
CA THR A 444 -22.39 0.28 -15.15
C THR A 444 -22.19 1.08 -13.85
N GLY A 445 -21.99 2.38 -13.96
CA GLY A 445 -21.81 3.31 -12.86
C GLY A 445 -20.34 3.61 -12.64
N ALA A 446 -20.05 4.29 -11.54
CA ALA A 446 -18.69 4.59 -11.14
C ALA A 446 -18.47 4.18 -9.69
N THR A 447 -17.27 3.70 -9.41
CA THR A 447 -16.77 3.52 -8.05
C THR A 447 -15.42 4.20 -7.90
N THR A 448 -14.99 4.40 -6.66
CA THR A 448 -13.68 4.95 -6.37
C THR A 448 -12.81 3.95 -5.63
N ILE A 449 -11.50 4.06 -5.82
CA ILE A 449 -10.46 3.25 -5.19
C ILE A 449 -9.51 4.23 -4.49
N CYS A 450 -9.39 4.13 -3.19
CA CYS A 450 -8.53 4.94 -2.35
C CYS A 450 -7.13 4.33 -2.36
N VAL A 451 -6.11 5.11 -2.70
CA VAL A 451 -4.73 4.62 -2.61
C VAL A 451 -3.87 5.65 -1.91
N VAL A 452 -3.02 5.18 -0.99
CA VAL A 452 -1.97 5.99 -0.37
C VAL A 452 -0.64 5.58 -0.98
N TRP A 453 0.10 6.53 -1.54
CA TRP A 453 1.46 6.29 -2.03
C TRP A 453 2.48 7.05 -1.19
N PRO A 454 3.72 6.55 -1.06
CA PRO A 454 4.86 7.37 -0.70
C PRO A 454 5.00 8.54 -1.69
N ASP A 455 5.30 9.74 -1.19
CA ASP A 455 5.46 10.92 -2.04
C ASP A 455 6.85 10.93 -2.71
N PRO A 456 6.92 10.88 -4.05
CA PRO A 456 8.17 10.98 -4.80
C PRO A 456 8.69 12.43 -4.94
N GLY A 457 7.93 13.43 -4.46
CA GLY A 457 8.19 14.84 -4.73
C GLY A 457 7.64 15.30 -6.09
N GLY A 458 7.98 16.52 -6.49
CA GLY A 458 7.52 17.13 -7.74
C GLY A 458 6.09 17.67 -7.70
N ASP A 459 5.57 18.04 -8.88
CA ASP A 459 4.23 18.65 -9.05
C ASP A 459 3.25 17.74 -9.79
N THR A 460 3.74 16.68 -10.44
CA THR A 460 2.94 15.68 -11.13
C THR A 460 3.47 14.27 -10.88
N ILE A 461 2.60 13.27 -11.02
CA ILE A 461 2.97 11.84 -10.99
C ILE A 461 2.56 11.13 -12.29
N THR A 462 3.17 9.98 -12.51
CA THR A 462 2.75 8.99 -13.50
C THR A 462 2.32 7.72 -12.77
N LEU A 463 1.06 7.33 -12.91
CA LEU A 463 0.52 6.06 -12.43
C LEU A 463 0.67 5.00 -13.52
N ASP A 464 1.13 3.82 -13.15
CA ASP A 464 1.39 2.69 -14.05
C ASP A 464 0.84 1.40 -13.42
N HIS A 465 -0.03 0.73 -14.16
CA HIS A 465 -0.42 -0.66 -13.89
C HIS A 465 0.30 -1.53 -14.92
N PRO A 466 1.32 -2.31 -14.50
CA PRO A 466 2.19 -3.01 -15.44
C PRO A 466 1.55 -4.29 -15.99
N GLU A 467 2.19 -4.84 -17.03
CA GLU A 467 1.99 -6.25 -17.38
C GLU A 467 3.03 -7.09 -16.62
N GLY A 468 2.55 -8.13 -15.94
CA GLY A 468 3.32 -9.05 -15.11
C GLY A 468 2.97 -10.53 -15.36
N LYS A 469 3.68 -11.43 -14.68
CA LYS A 469 3.62 -12.89 -14.89
C LYS A 469 2.22 -13.47 -14.71
N TYR A 470 1.43 -12.89 -13.82
CA TYR A 470 0.08 -13.33 -13.46
C TYR A 470 -1.00 -12.33 -13.93
N SER A 471 -0.63 -11.32 -14.73
CA SER A 471 -1.60 -10.40 -15.34
C SER A 471 -2.68 -11.15 -16.11
N THR A 472 -3.92 -10.68 -15.97
CA THR A 472 -4.90 -10.92 -17.02
C THR A 472 -4.45 -10.17 -18.30
N PRO A 473 -4.51 -10.79 -19.49
CA PRO A 473 -4.06 -10.12 -20.71
C PRO A 473 -4.81 -8.81 -20.99
N ASN A 474 -4.08 -7.80 -21.50
CA ASN A 474 -4.61 -6.49 -21.89
C ASN A 474 -5.16 -5.63 -20.73
N THR A 475 -4.68 -5.84 -19.50
CA THR A 475 -5.06 -5.01 -18.35
C THR A 475 -4.06 -3.93 -17.99
N ALA A 476 -2.84 -3.94 -18.55
CA ALA A 476 -1.83 -2.92 -18.31
C ALA A 476 -2.22 -1.56 -18.89
N TYR A 477 -1.86 -0.46 -18.22
CA TYR A 477 -2.08 0.91 -18.70
C TYR A 477 -1.23 1.93 -17.96
N ARG A 478 -1.23 3.17 -18.48
CA ARG A 478 -0.55 4.30 -17.83
C ARG A 478 -1.39 5.57 -17.85
N LEU A 479 -1.43 6.25 -16.71
CA LEU A 479 -1.96 7.59 -16.55
C LEU A 479 -0.81 8.57 -16.27
N THR A 480 -0.73 9.63 -17.07
CA THR A 480 0.35 10.62 -17.04
C THR A 480 -0.15 12.00 -16.62
N ASP A 481 0.76 12.93 -16.34
CA ASP A 481 0.45 14.34 -16.03
C ASP A 481 -0.57 14.53 -14.91
N ILE A 482 -0.57 13.65 -13.90
CA ILE A 482 -1.52 13.71 -12.79
C ILE A 482 -1.03 14.77 -11.79
N PRO A 483 -1.74 15.89 -11.60
CA PRO A 483 -1.29 16.96 -10.72
C PRO A 483 -1.31 16.55 -9.25
N ILE A 484 -0.30 17.02 -8.51
CA ILE A 484 -0.21 16.92 -7.06
C ILE A 484 -0.69 18.23 -6.44
N LYS A 485 -1.71 18.17 -5.58
CA LYS A 485 -2.20 19.31 -4.79
C LYS A 485 -1.63 19.25 -3.38
N ASN A 486 -1.17 20.39 -2.86
CA ASN A 486 -0.77 20.49 -1.46
C ASN A 486 -2.03 20.68 -0.59
N SER A 487 -2.08 19.97 0.55
CA SER A 487 -3.17 20.08 1.53
C SER A 487 -3.03 21.26 2.49
#